data_AF-A0A0D2N4C0-F1
#
_entry.id   AF-A0A0D2N4C0-F1
#
_cell.length_a   1.000
_cell.length_b   1.000
_cell.length_c   1.000
_cell.angle_alpha   90.00
_cell.angle_beta   90.00
_cell.angle_gamma   90.00
#
_symmetry.space_group_name_H-M   'P 1'
#
loop_
_entity.id
_entity.type
_entity.pdbx_description
1 polymer ?
#
loop_
_entity_poly.entity_id
_entity_poly.type
_entity_poly.pdbx_seq_one_letter_code
_entity_poly.pdbx_strand_id
1 'polypeptide(L)'
;MFKPDHEETEYAQGKYMLRVLGLHKYENNLKKGLLTDNTIMLWNAESLAEARIPPGPRLLILHHLDTYRNPSAILKPALPLPMPPPPAAAAGAVTTRK
;
A
#
# COMPACT_ATOMS: atom_id res chain seq x y z
N MET A 1 25.55 -23.65 -21.85
CA MET A 1 25.22 -22.22 -21.96
C MET A 1 23.93 -21.98 -21.20
N PHE A 2 24.01 -21.55 -19.94
CA PHE A 2 22.84 -21.03 -19.24
C PHE A 2 22.65 -19.59 -19.70
N LYS A 3 21.74 -19.38 -20.65
CA LYS A 3 21.12 -18.07 -20.82
C LYS A 3 19.99 -18.05 -19.81
N PRO A 4 20.11 -17.41 -18.63
CA PRO A 4 18.90 -17.09 -17.89
C PRO A 4 18.03 -16.30 -18.87
N ASP A 5 16.78 -16.71 -19.06
CA ASP A 5 15.77 -15.94 -19.78
C ASP A 5 15.67 -14.58 -19.08
N HIS A 6 16.47 -13.63 -19.56
CA HIS A 6 16.69 -12.34 -18.91
C HIS A 6 15.35 -11.59 -18.82
N GLU A 7 14.51 -11.75 -19.84
CA GLU A 7 13.15 -11.23 -19.90
C GLU A 7 12.18 -11.85 -18.89
N GLU A 8 12.41 -13.06 -18.38
CA GLU A 8 11.58 -13.60 -17.31
C GLU A 8 12.02 -13.08 -15.94
N THR A 9 13.32 -12.78 -15.81
CA THR A 9 13.92 -12.25 -14.59
C THR A 9 13.55 -10.78 -14.37
N GLU A 10 13.47 -9.97 -15.43
CA GLU A 10 13.20 -8.52 -15.36
C GLU A 10 11.75 -8.12 -15.01
N TYR A 11 10.84 -9.10 -14.97
CA TYR A 11 9.43 -8.89 -14.62
C TYR A 11 8.98 -9.80 -13.47
N ALA A 12 9.91 -10.51 -12.82
CA ALA A 12 9.61 -11.49 -11.79
C ALA A 12 8.89 -10.85 -10.59
N GLN A 13 9.38 -9.69 -10.13
CA GLN A 13 8.78 -8.96 -9.00
C GLN A 13 7.42 -8.38 -9.38
N GLY A 14 7.31 -7.75 -10.55
CA GLY A 14 6.05 -7.21 -11.05
C GLY A 14 4.98 -8.29 -11.23
N LYS A 15 5.34 -9.45 -11.81
CA LYS A 15 4.44 -10.62 -11.91
C LYS A 15 4.02 -11.14 -10.55
N TYR A 16 4.98 -11.31 -9.63
CA TYR A 16 4.68 -11.77 -8.27
C TYR A 16 3.70 -10.83 -7.55
N MET A 17 3.95 -9.52 -7.61
CA MET A 17 3.04 -8.50 -7.05
C MET A 17 1.64 -8.59 -7.66
N LEU A 18 1.53 -8.69 -8.99
CA LEU A 18 0.23 -8.86 -9.64
C LEU A 18 -0.46 -10.15 -9.19
N ARG A 19 0.27 -11.24 -8.97
CA ARG A 19 -0.29 -12.50 -8.47
C ARG A 19 -0.84 -12.36 -7.05
N VAL A 20 -0.10 -11.70 -6.16
CA VAL A 20 -0.52 -11.42 -4.77
C VAL A 20 -1.79 -10.59 -4.73
N LEU A 21 -1.94 -9.62 -5.64
CA LEU A 21 -3.11 -8.76 -5.74
C LEU A 21 -4.29 -9.40 -6.52
N GLY A 22 -4.14 -10.62 -7.05
CA GLY A 22 -5.15 -11.27 -7.89
C GLY A 22 -5.28 -10.66 -9.31
N LEU A 23 -4.27 -9.91 -9.74
CA LEU A 23 -4.19 -9.12 -10.97
C LEU A 23 -3.35 -9.79 -12.09
N HIS A 24 -3.12 -11.10 -12.02
CA HIS A 24 -2.29 -11.89 -12.96
C HIS A 24 -2.61 -11.65 -14.46
N LYS A 25 -3.87 -11.31 -14.80
CA LYS A 25 -4.27 -10.99 -16.18
C LYS A 25 -3.54 -9.76 -16.77
N TYR A 26 -2.93 -8.92 -15.92
CA TYR A 26 -2.21 -7.72 -16.35
C TYR A 26 -0.71 -7.93 -16.54
N GLU A 27 -0.16 -9.12 -16.32
CA GLU A 27 1.28 -9.37 -16.48
C GLU A 27 1.81 -9.03 -17.89
N ASN A 28 1.06 -9.42 -18.92
CA ASN A 28 1.40 -9.10 -20.31
C ASN A 28 1.34 -7.59 -20.61
N ASN A 29 0.56 -6.85 -19.82
CA ASN A 29 0.42 -5.41 -19.98
C ASN A 29 1.64 -4.67 -19.43
N LEU A 30 2.28 -5.19 -18.37
CA LEU A 30 3.56 -4.68 -17.89
C LEU A 30 4.63 -4.77 -18.98
N LYS A 31 4.72 -5.92 -19.65
CA LYS A 31 5.66 -6.12 -20.78
C LYS A 31 5.39 -5.14 -21.93
N LYS A 32 4.12 -4.94 -22.29
CA LYS A 32 3.72 -3.96 -23.32
C LYS A 32 4.03 -2.52 -22.93
N GLY A 33 3.92 -2.19 -21.64
CA GLY A 33 4.24 -0.89 -21.08
C GLY A 33 5.70 -0.70 -20.68
N LEU A 34 6.58 -1.66 -20.96
CA LEU A 34 8.00 -1.65 -20.56
C LEU A 34 8.21 -1.42 -19.04
N LEU A 35 7.22 -1.84 -18.24
CA LEU A 35 7.25 -1.70 -16.79
C LEU A 35 8.03 -2.87 -16.18
N THR A 36 9.33 -2.66 -16.05
CA THR A 36 10.29 -3.63 -15.51
C THR A 36 10.45 -3.50 -14.00
N ASP A 37 11.00 -4.55 -13.40
CA ASP A 37 11.29 -4.61 -11.96
C ASP A 37 12.26 -3.52 -11.50
N ASN A 38 13.18 -3.09 -12.38
CA ASN A 38 14.13 -2.01 -12.10
C ASN A 38 13.44 -0.67 -11.81
N THR A 39 12.24 -0.47 -12.35
CA THR A 39 11.46 0.76 -12.20
C THR A 39 10.25 0.59 -11.29
N ILE A 40 10.07 -0.58 -10.66
CA ILE A 40 8.85 -0.93 -9.92
C ILE A 40 8.50 0.06 -8.80
N MET A 41 9.51 0.63 -8.14
CA MET A 41 9.34 1.66 -7.08
C MET A 41 9.04 3.07 -7.62
N LEU A 42 9.17 3.28 -8.93
CA LEU A 42 8.90 4.54 -9.62
C LEU A 42 7.56 4.54 -10.35
N TRP A 43 6.84 3.41 -10.37
CA TRP A 43 5.55 3.32 -11.02
C TRP A 43 4.56 4.30 -10.40
N ASN A 44 3.77 4.93 -11.27
CA ASN A 44 2.82 5.97 -10.92
C ASN A 44 1.49 5.74 -11.67
N ALA A 45 0.49 6.57 -11.40
CA ALA A 45 -0.82 6.42 -12.00
C ALA A 45 -0.82 6.59 -13.53
N GLU A 46 0.14 7.34 -14.09
CA GLU A 46 0.24 7.60 -15.54
C GLU A 46 0.90 6.43 -16.26
N SER A 47 2.04 5.95 -15.79
CA SER A 47 2.75 4.79 -16.35
C SER A 47 1.88 3.52 -16.35
N LEU A 48 1.12 3.28 -15.28
CA LEU A 48 0.15 2.17 -15.25
C LEU A 48 -1.04 2.40 -16.19
N ALA A 49 -1.41 3.65 -16.47
CA ALA A 49 -2.44 3.98 -17.47
C ALA A 49 -1.97 3.63 -18.89
N GLU A 50 -0.73 3.98 -19.22
CA GLU A 50 -0.10 3.68 -20.51
C GLU A 50 0.03 2.17 -20.73
N ALA A 51 0.30 1.42 -19.66
CA ALA A 51 0.21 -0.04 -19.65
C ALA A 51 -1.24 -0.58 -19.73
N ARG A 52 -2.25 0.23 -20.07
CA ARG A 52 -3.66 -0.20 -20.19
C ARG A 52 -4.25 -0.83 -18.93
N ILE A 53 -3.75 -0.47 -17.75
CA ILE A 53 -4.31 -0.94 -16.48
C ILE A 53 -5.41 0.03 -16.04
N PRO A 54 -6.66 -0.43 -15.86
CA PRO A 54 -7.78 0.43 -15.48
C PRO A 54 -7.61 1.00 -14.06
N PRO A 55 -8.35 2.07 -13.70
CA PRO A 55 -8.13 2.81 -12.46
C PRO A 55 -8.25 1.96 -11.19
N GLY A 56 -9.19 1.00 -11.12
CA GLY A 56 -9.35 0.14 -9.94
C GLY A 56 -8.11 -0.70 -9.59
N PRO A 57 -7.67 -1.61 -10.47
CA PRO A 57 -6.42 -2.37 -10.28
C PRO A 57 -5.18 -1.50 -10.06
N ARG A 58 -5.15 -0.34 -10.72
CA ARG A 58 -4.06 0.63 -10.58
C ARG A 58 -3.91 1.13 -9.14
N LEU A 59 -5.03 1.47 -8.49
CA LEU A 59 -5.01 1.89 -7.09
C LEU A 59 -4.50 0.79 -6.17
N LEU A 60 -4.84 -0.48 -6.43
CA LEU A 60 -4.33 -1.61 -5.65
C LEU A 60 -2.82 -1.77 -5.77
N ILE A 61 -2.28 -1.64 -6.99
CA ILE A 61 -0.84 -1.69 -7.24
C ILE A 61 -0.14 -0.54 -6.52
N LEU A 62 -0.60 0.69 -6.68
CA LEU A 62 0.01 1.86 -6.05
C LEU A 62 -0.03 1.78 -4.52
N HIS A 63 -1.15 1.34 -3.95
CA HIS A 63 -1.28 1.14 -2.50
C HIS A 63 -0.28 0.08 -1.99
N HIS A 64 -0.13 -1.02 -2.74
CA HIS A 64 0.85 -2.05 -2.40
C HIS A 64 2.27 -1.49 -2.43
N LEU A 65 2.65 -0.73 -3.45
CA LEU A 65 3.98 -0.12 -3.56
C LEU A 65 4.26 0.92 -2.45
N ASP A 66 3.27 1.73 -2.08
CA ASP A 66 3.41 2.73 -1.02
C ASP A 66 3.68 2.09 0.36
N THR A 67 3.10 0.91 0.60
CA THR A 67 3.34 0.09 1.80
C THR A 67 4.84 -0.25 1.95
N TYR A 68 5.54 -0.54 0.85
CA TYR A 68 6.99 -0.82 0.87
C TYR A 68 7.84 0.44 0.89
N ARG A 69 7.37 1.52 0.26
CA ARG A 69 8.10 2.80 0.22
C ARG A 69 8.12 3.49 1.58
N ASN A 70 6.99 3.47 2.28
CA ASN A 70 6.77 4.17 3.53
C ASN A 70 6.09 3.25 4.55
N PRO A 71 6.82 2.34 5.22
CA PRO A 71 6.22 1.47 6.24
C PRO A 71 5.58 2.28 7.39
N SER A 72 6.05 3.51 7.61
CA SER A 72 5.53 4.46 8.59
C SER A 72 4.17 5.08 8.21
N ALA A 73 3.74 5.03 6.95
CA ALA A 73 2.43 5.58 6.54
C ALA A 73 1.25 4.68 6.96
N ILE A 74 1.53 3.38 7.10
CA ILE A 74 0.57 2.37 7.57
C ILE A 74 0.39 2.48 9.09
N LEU A 75 1.47 2.82 9.80
CA LEU A 75 1.45 3.27 11.19
C LEU A 75 0.95 4.72 11.24
N LYS A 76 -0.34 4.94 11.01
CA LYS A 76 -0.98 6.24 11.23
C LYS A 76 -0.46 6.83 12.55
N PRO A 77 0.14 8.04 12.58
CA PRO A 77 0.38 8.70 13.86
C PRO A 77 -0.99 8.78 14.52
N ALA A 78 -1.05 8.29 15.76
CA ALA A 78 -2.25 8.14 16.55
C ALA A 78 -3.36 9.12 16.13
N LEU A 79 -4.47 8.58 15.62
CA LEU A 79 -5.76 9.24 15.75
C LEU A 79 -5.80 9.74 17.20
N PRO A 80 -5.98 11.04 17.50
CA PRO A 80 -5.99 11.50 18.87
C PRO A 80 -7.03 10.66 19.60
N LEU A 81 -6.56 9.77 20.47
CA LEU A 81 -7.45 8.97 21.29
C LEU A 81 -8.33 9.98 22.03
N PRO A 82 -9.66 9.82 22.03
CA PRO A 82 -10.50 10.66 22.86
C PRO A 82 -9.90 10.59 24.27
N MET A 83 -9.45 11.74 24.78
CA MET A 83 -8.84 11.79 26.11
C MET A 83 -9.80 11.10 27.08
N PRO A 84 -9.30 10.22 27.97
CA PRO A 84 -10.17 9.66 29.01
C PRO A 84 -10.88 10.84 29.69
N PRO A 85 -12.19 10.72 29.96
CA PRO A 85 -12.92 11.78 30.62
C PRO A 85 -12.15 12.17 31.88
N PRO A 86 -12.00 13.49 32.18
CA PRO A 86 -11.33 13.91 33.39
C PRO A 86 -11.96 13.14 34.56
N PRO A 87 -11.16 12.63 35.52
CA PRO A 87 -11.71 11.96 36.69
C PRO A 87 -12.74 12.92 37.28
N ALA A 88 -13.99 12.47 37.36
CA ALA A 88 -15.10 13.27 37.86
C ALA A 88 -14.60 13.99 39.11
N ALA A 89 -14.45 15.31 38.99
CA ALA A 89 -14.09 16.15 40.10
C ALA A 89 -15.03 15.73 41.24
N ALA A 90 -14.44 15.35 42.36
CA ALA A 90 -15.13 15.01 43.59
C ALA A 90 -15.99 16.21 44.02
N ALA A 91 -17.17 16.33 43.44
CA ALA A 91 -18.16 17.32 43.76
C ALA A 91 -19.08 16.72 44.83
N GLY A 92 -18.65 16.91 46.08
CA GLY A 92 -19.52 17.23 47.21
C GLY A 92 -20.45 16.15 47.75
N ALA A 93 -20.23 15.74 49.00
CA ALA A 93 -21.23 15.88 50.06
C ALA A 93 -20.64 15.41 51.41
N VAL A 94 -20.07 16.33 52.17
CA VAL A 94 -20.03 16.19 53.64
C VAL A 94 -21.49 16.30 54.11
N THR A 95 -22.14 15.15 54.27
CA THR A 95 -23.32 15.02 55.14
C THR A 95 -22.80 14.72 56.54
N THR A 96 -22.63 15.77 57.35
CA THR A 96 -22.55 15.62 58.81
C THR A 96 -23.93 15.86 59.37
N ARG A 97 -24.52 14.79 59.94
CA ARG A 97 -25.72 14.82 60.78
C ARG A 97 -25.39 15.48 62.11
N LYS A 98 -26.24 16.43 62.56
CA LYS A 98 -26.87 16.40 63.89
C LYS A 98 -27.99 17.43 63.98
#